data_AF-A0A1I5D5K3-F1
#
_entry.id   AF-A0A1I5D5K3-F1
#
_cell.length_a   1.000
_cell.length_b   1.000
_cell.length_c   1.000
_cell.angle_alpha   90.00
_cell.angle_beta   90.00
_cell.angle_gamma   90.00
#
_symmetry.space_group_name_H-M   'P 1'
#
loop_
_entity.id
_entity.type
_entity.pdbx_description
1 polymer ?
#
loop_
_entity_poly.entity_id
_entity_poly.type
_entity_poly.pdbx_seq_one_letter_code
_entity_poly.pdbx_strand_id
1 'polypeptide(L)'
;MDNLTELFVDVADALGIESTSIVEKDHYIVELLHLIRSLAFDSHQLIVAGGTALAKAGISLNRMSEDVYIKLVPRPEFTKAQYSRSKRKGIRKYIVQMAVFSKTFF
;
A
#
# COMPACT_ATOMS: atom_id res chain seq x y z
N MET A 1 -23.93 -6.80 14.01
CA MET A 1 -22.64 -6.56 13.35
C MET A 1 -21.94 -7.88 13.44
N ASP A 2 -21.82 -8.59 12.32
CA ASP A 2 -21.07 -9.84 12.29
C ASP A 2 -19.65 -9.55 12.76
N ASN A 3 -19.10 -10.46 13.57
CA ASN A 3 -17.74 -10.31 14.04
C ASN A 3 -16.81 -10.42 12.82
N LEU A 4 -15.97 -9.41 12.56
CA LEU A 4 -15.07 -9.41 11.40
C LEU A 4 -14.20 -10.69 11.36
N THR A 5 -13.88 -11.24 12.54
CA THR A 5 -13.15 -12.51 12.67
C THR A 5 -13.94 -13.72 12.16
N GLU A 6 -15.27 -13.75 12.36
CA GLU A 6 -16.13 -14.81 11.83
C GLU A 6 -16.21 -14.74 10.30
N LEU A 7 -16.32 -13.53 9.75
CA LEU A 7 -16.28 -13.29 8.30
C LEU A 7 -14.99 -13.81 7.65
N PHE A 8 -13.84 -13.70 8.32
CA PHE A 8 -12.60 -14.25 7.78
C PHE A 8 -12.63 -15.77 7.68
N VAL A 9 -13.25 -16.45 8.65
CA VAL A 9 -13.40 -17.92 8.62
C VAL A 9 -14.29 -18.32 7.45
N ASP A 10 -15.46 -17.67 7.32
CA ASP A 10 -16.41 -17.97 6.25
C ASP A 10 -15.80 -17.77 4.85
N VAL A 11 -15.00 -16.70 4.68
CA VAL A 11 -14.31 -16.42 3.41
C VAL A 11 -13.19 -17.43 3.16
N ALA A 12 -12.44 -17.84 4.19
CA ALA A 12 -11.41 -18.85 4.05
C ALA A 12 -12.00 -20.19 3.60
N ASP A 13 -13.09 -20.61 4.24
CA ASP A 13 -13.82 -21.84 3.88
C ASP A 13 -14.38 -21.77 2.46
N ALA A 14 -15.04 -20.66 2.10
CA ALA A 14 -15.61 -20.46 0.77
C ALA A 14 -14.55 -20.45 -0.35
N LEU A 15 -13.33 -20.01 -0.05
CA LEU A 15 -12.21 -19.96 -1.00
C LEU A 15 -11.29 -21.19 -0.92
N GLY A 16 -11.54 -22.13 -0.01
CA GLY A 16 -10.69 -23.29 0.22
C GLY A 16 -9.28 -22.93 0.71
N ILE A 17 -9.15 -21.83 1.47
CA ILE A 17 -7.88 -21.36 2.03
C ILE A 17 -7.72 -21.97 3.42
N GLU A 18 -6.69 -22.81 3.60
CA GLU A 18 -6.47 -23.54 4.86
C GLU A 18 -6.24 -22.65 6.08
N SER A 19 -5.73 -21.43 5.89
CA SER A 19 -5.36 -20.52 6.97
C SER A 19 -6.15 -19.23 6.92
N THR A 20 -7.05 -19.02 7.88
CA THR A 20 -7.85 -17.79 8.04
C THR A 20 -6.99 -16.51 8.09
N SER A 21 -5.79 -16.60 8.66
CA SER A 21 -4.85 -15.47 8.74
C SER A 21 -4.41 -14.93 7.38
N ILE A 22 -4.51 -15.73 6.31
CA ILE A 22 -4.25 -15.31 4.93
C ILE A 22 -5.30 -14.29 4.49
N VAL A 23 -6.57 -14.59 4.78
CA VAL A 23 -7.72 -13.71 4.46
C VAL A 23 -7.65 -12.42 5.27
N GLU A 24 -7.40 -12.55 6.58
CA GLU A 24 -7.23 -11.41 7.48
C GLU A 24 -6.10 -10.48 7.00
N LYS A 25 -4.94 -11.04 6.66
CA LYS A 25 -3.81 -10.26 6.15
C LYS A 25 -4.15 -9.55 4.84
N ASP A 26 -4.78 -10.23 3.90
CA ASP A 26 -5.16 -9.62 2.62
C ASP A 26 -6.16 -8.47 2.80
N HIS A 27 -7.12 -8.63 3.72
CA HIS A 27 -8.06 -7.58 4.10
C HIS A 27 -7.34 -6.33 4.60
N TYR A 28 -6.45 -6.45 5.59
CA TYR A 28 -5.70 -5.31 6.11
C TYR A 28 -4.73 -4.69 5.10
N ILE A 29 -4.19 -5.48 4.16
CA ILE A 29 -3.43 -4.92 3.03
C ILE A 29 -4.33 -4.03 2.18
N VAL A 30 -5.55 -4.44 1.86
CA VAL A 30 -6.50 -3.62 1.10
C VAL A 30 -6.87 -2.34 1.85
N GLU A 31 -7.11 -2.41 3.15
CA GLU A 31 -7.36 -1.23 3.98
C GLU A 31 -6.16 -0.26 3.99
N LEU A 32 -4.95 -0.79 4.17
CA LEU A 32 -3.71 -0.01 4.10
C LEU A 32 -3.56 0.69 2.75
N LEU A 33 -3.85 -0.01 1.64
CA LEU A 33 -3.80 0.56 0.30
C LEU A 33 -4.84 1.68 0.12
N HIS A 34 -6.02 1.55 0.75
CA HIS A 34 -7.04 2.60 0.74
C HIS A 34 -6.56 3.86 1.47
N LEU A 35 -5.94 3.70 2.65
CA LEU A 35 -5.36 4.81 3.40
C LEU A 35 -4.24 5.50 2.62
N ILE A 36 -3.32 4.72 2.05
CA ILE A 36 -2.18 5.27 1.29
C ILE A 36 -2.63 5.97 0.02
N ARG A 37 -3.70 5.49 -0.64
CA ARG A 37 -4.27 6.13 -1.83
C ARG A 37 -4.67 7.59 -1.59
N SER A 38 -5.06 7.94 -0.36
CA SER A 38 -5.41 9.32 0.00
C SER A 38 -4.20 10.27 0.01
N LEU A 39 -2.98 9.74 0.11
CA LEU A 39 -1.75 10.53 0.10
C LEU A 39 -1.40 10.95 -1.34
N ALA A 40 -1.68 12.20 -1.67
CA ALA A 40 -1.32 12.81 -2.95
C ALA A 40 -0.19 13.82 -2.77
N PHE A 41 0.81 13.78 -3.66
CA PHE A 41 1.91 14.74 -3.69
C PHE A 41 2.12 15.30 -5.10
N ASP A 42 2.39 16.60 -5.19
CA ASP A 42 2.70 17.29 -6.45
C ASP A 42 4.05 16.91 -7.03
N SER A 43 4.94 16.34 -6.20
CA SER A 43 6.32 16.05 -6.61
C SER A 43 6.56 14.58 -6.95
N HIS A 44 5.79 13.66 -6.37
CA HIS A 44 5.99 12.23 -6.51
C HIS A 44 4.66 11.49 -6.53
N GLN A 45 4.65 10.33 -7.17
CA GLN A 45 3.57 9.36 -7.11
C GLN A 45 3.98 8.19 -6.20
N LEU A 46 3.03 7.72 -5.40
CA LEU A 46 3.16 6.45 -4.69
C LEU A 46 2.64 5.34 -5.59
N ILE A 47 3.44 4.30 -5.80
CA ILE A 47 3.09 3.18 -6.67
C ILE A 47 3.31 1.87 -5.89
N VAL A 48 2.27 1.05 -5.78
CA VAL A 48 2.40 -0.32 -5.26
C VAL A 48 3.13 -1.17 -6.29
N ALA A 49 4.12 -1.94 -5.85
CA ALA A 49 4.97 -2.76 -6.70
C ALA A 49 5.11 -4.19 -6.14
N GLY A 50 5.80 -5.04 -6.89
CA GLY A 50 6.13 -6.40 -6.45
C GLY A 50 4.94 -7.36 -6.42
N GLY A 51 5.00 -8.36 -5.54
CA GLY A 51 4.00 -9.42 -5.44
C GLY A 51 2.58 -8.90 -5.14
N THR A 52 2.46 -7.90 -4.27
CA THR A 52 1.17 -7.30 -3.91
C THR A 52 0.52 -6.59 -5.11
N ALA A 53 1.30 -5.88 -5.92
CA ALA A 53 0.77 -5.26 -7.14
C ALA A 53 0.26 -6.30 -8.14
N LEU A 54 0.99 -7.41 -8.31
CA LEU A 54 0.58 -8.51 -9.19
C LEU A 54 -0.70 -9.19 -8.66
N ALA A 55 -0.76 -9.48 -7.36
CA ALA A 55 -1.93 -10.09 -6.72
C ALA A 55 -3.20 -9.24 -6.89
N LYS A 56 -3.06 -7.91 -6.83
CA LYS A 56 -4.17 -6.96 -6.99
C LYS A 56 -4.45 -6.56 -8.44
N ALA A 57 -3.64 -7.03 -9.41
CA ALA A 57 -3.85 -6.78 -10.83
C ALA A 57 -4.82 -7.78 -11.50
N GLY A 58 -5.47 -8.66 -10.71
CA GLY A 58 -6.36 -9.71 -11.23
C GLY A 58 -5.62 -10.91 -11.84
N ILE A 59 -4.31 -11.02 -11.60
CA ILE A 59 -3.51 -12.17 -12.01
C ILE A 59 -3.60 -13.22 -10.89
N SER A 60 -4.06 -14.42 -11.23
CA SER A 60 -4.06 -15.53 -10.28
C SER A 60 -2.61 -15.91 -9.95
N LEU A 61 -2.25 -15.78 -8.68
CA LEU A 61 -0.96 -16.20 -8.16
C LEU A 61 -1.21 -17.42 -7.27
N ASN A 62 -0.46 -18.50 -7.45
CA ASN A 62 -0.48 -19.66 -6.55
C ASN A 62 0.26 -19.39 -5.23
N ARG A 63 0.36 -18.12 -4.81
CA ARG A 63 1.06 -17.70 -3.60
C ARG A 63 0.56 -16.34 -3.13
N MET A 64 0.61 -16.15 -1.82
CA MET A 64 0.44 -14.87 -1.15
C MET A 64 1.66 -13.95 -1.35
N SER A 65 1.43 -12.63 -1.27
CA SER A 65 2.51 -11.66 -1.12
C SER A 65 2.71 -11.35 0.37
N GLU A 66 3.92 -11.61 0.87
CA GLU A 66 4.25 -11.35 2.28
C GLU A 66 4.43 -9.86 2.56
N ASP A 67 5.06 -9.15 1.62
CA ASP A 67 5.43 -7.75 1.74
C ASP A 67 4.53 -6.84 0.89
N VAL A 68 4.37 -5.59 1.34
CA VAL A 68 3.78 -4.50 0.54
C VAL A 68 4.89 -3.55 0.12
N TYR A 69 5.32 -3.65 -1.14
CA TYR A 69 6.33 -2.75 -1.70
C TYR A 69 5.68 -1.49 -2.26
N ILE A 70 6.10 -0.32 -1.79
CA ILE A 70 5.64 0.98 -2.30
C ILE A 70 6.85 1.75 -2.81
N LYS A 71 6.76 2.20 -4.07
CA LYS A 71 7.76 3.04 -4.71
C LYS A 71 7.32 4.49 -4.70
N LEU A 72 8.24 5.38 -4.39
CA LEU A 72 8.07 6.82 -4.53
C LEU A 72 8.71 7.28 -5.86
N VAL A 73 7.89 7.52 -6.87
CA VAL A 73 8.35 7.86 -8.22
C VAL A 73 8.24 9.38 -8.44
N PRO A 74 9.34 10.10 -8.72
CA PRO A 74 9.25 11.54 -8.95
C PRO A 74 8.49 11.84 -10.23
N ARG A 75 7.65 12.87 -10.20
CA ARG A 75 6.97 13.38 -11.39
C ARG A 75 7.97 14.11 -12.30
N PRO A 76 7.73 14.18 -13.63
CA PRO A 76 8.64 14.83 -14.57
C PRO A 76 9.01 16.28 -14.20
N GLU A 77 8.08 17.02 -13.61
CA GLU A 77 8.26 18.41 -13.18
C GLU A 77 9.30 18.52 -12.06
N PHE A 78 9.36 17.53 -11.17
CA PHE A 78 10.31 17.49 -10.05
C PHE A 78 11.76 17.27 -10.52
N THR A 79 11.94 16.53 -11.62
CA THR A 79 13.26 16.20 -12.17
C THR A 79 13.81 17.30 -13.07
N LYS A 80 12.94 18.07 -13.75
CA LYS A 80 13.30 19.20 -14.64
C LYS A 80 13.76 20.45 -13.87
N ALA A 81 14.94 20.39 -13.25
CA ALA A 81 15.75 21.52 -12.72
C ALA A 81 15.09 22.59 -11.78
N GLN A 82 13.77 22.58 -11.56
CA GLN A 82 13.03 23.61 -10.84
C GLN A 82 13.40 23.74 -9.35
N TYR A 83 14.04 22.71 -8.78
CA TYR A 83 14.36 22.65 -7.37
C TYR A 83 15.86 22.48 -7.14
N SER A 84 16.40 23.28 -6.22
CA SER A 84 17.74 23.08 -5.70
C SER A 84 17.88 21.71 -5.04
N ARG A 85 19.12 21.22 -4.90
CA ARG A 85 19.41 19.93 -4.25
C ARG A 85 18.85 19.88 -2.82
N SER A 86 18.96 20.96 -2.06
CA SER A 86 18.44 21.08 -0.70
C SER A 86 16.91 21.00 -0.67
N LYS A 87 16.22 21.72 -1.57
CA LYS A 87 14.77 21.68 -1.67
C LYS A 87 14.25 20.29 -2.05
N ARG A 88 14.91 19.60 -2.99
CA ARG A 88 14.56 18.19 -3.32
C ARG A 88 14.73 17.25 -2.13
N LYS A 89 15.78 17.42 -1.32
CA LYS A 89 15.98 16.64 -0.09
C LYS A 89 14.88 16.90 0.93
N GLY A 90 14.50 18.18 1.12
CA GLY A 90 13.40 18.57 2.02
C GLY A 90 12.06 17.94 1.62
N ILE A 91 11.71 18.02 0.33
CA ILE A 91 10.47 17.44 -0.20
C ILE A 91 10.41 15.92 0.03
N ARG A 92 11.50 15.18 -0.25
CA ARG A 92 11.52 13.73 0.01
C ARG A 92 11.36 13.40 1.50
N LYS A 93 12.00 14.17 2.39
CA LYS A 93 11.87 13.98 3.83
C LYS A 93 10.43 14.20 4.30
N TYR A 94 9.79 15.25 3.80
CA TYR A 94 8.37 15.54 4.09
C TYR A 94 7.45 14.40 3.67
N ILE A 95 7.64 13.85 2.46
CA ILE A 95 6.81 12.72 1.98
C ILE A 95 6.97 11.49 2.87
N VAL A 96 8.22 11.13 3.21
CA VAL A 96 8.48 9.99 4.10
C VAL A 96 7.85 10.21 5.47
N GLN A 97 7.91 11.43 6.01
CA GLN A 97 7.24 11.76 7.27
C GLN A 97 5.73 11.60 7.16
N MET A 98 5.08 12.11 6.11
CA MET A 98 3.62 11.95 5.94
C MET A 98 3.21 10.49 5.78
N ALA A 99 3.99 9.69 5.05
CA ALA A 99 3.74 8.26 4.92
C ALA A 99 3.85 7.52 6.27
N VAL A 100 4.78 7.92 7.14
CA VAL A 100 4.97 7.33 8.47
C VAL A 100 3.95 7.84 9.51
N PHE A 101 3.59 9.13 9.47
CA PHE A 101 2.68 9.77 10.42
C PHE A 101 1.19 9.48 10.18
N SER A 102 0.80 8.96 9.00
CA SER A 102 -0.58 8.47 8.80
C SER A 102 -0.95 7.30 9.72
N LYS A 103 0.02 6.73 10.48
CA LYS A 103 -0.21 5.76 11.55
C LYS A 103 -0.76 6.34 12.88
N THR A 104 -0.79 7.66 13.09
CA THR A 104 -1.11 8.24 14.41
C THR A 104 -2.59 8.67 14.56
N PHE A 105 -3.44 8.39 13.58
CA PHE A 105 -4.86 8.72 13.60
C PHE A 105 -5.75 7.51 13.27
N PHE A 106 -5.51 6.38 13.94
CA PHE A 106 -6.49 5.30 14.13
C PHE A 106 -6.23 4.65 15.48
#